data_AF-A0A6B3HQQ5-F1
#
_entry.id   AF-A0A6B3HQQ5-F1
#
_cell.length_a   1.000
_cell.length_b   1.000
_cell.length_c   1.000
_cell.angle_alpha   90.00
_cell.angle_beta   90.00
_cell.angle_gamma   90.00
#
_symmetry.space_group_name_H-M   'P 1'
#
loop_
_entity.id
_entity.type
_entity.pdbx_description
1 polymer ?
#
loop_
_entity_poly.entity_id
_entity_poly.type
_entity_poly.pdbx_seq_one_letter_code
_entity_poly.pdbx_strand_id
1 'polypeptide(L)'
;IGDANPLGANWLTIILGLGFVLSFGYWTTNFAEVQRALSAKNLSAAKRTPLIAAFPKIFIVFAVMIPGLVAAVIVPQIGTPDSDLTYNDAIPLLMQELLPNGVLGIAVTGLLAAFMAGMAANVSSFNTV
;
A
#
# COMPACT_ATOMS: atom_id res chain seq x y z
N ILE A 1 25.52 -11.28 -5.60
CA ILE A 1 24.96 -10.08 -6.26
C ILE A 1 24.16 -9.35 -5.20
N GLY A 2 24.59 -8.16 -4.79
CA GLY A 2 24.06 -7.45 -3.61
C GLY A 2 24.83 -7.79 -2.34
N ASP A 3 25.28 -6.76 -1.63
CA ASP A 3 25.91 -6.90 -0.31
C ASP A 3 24.89 -7.25 0.77
N ALA A 4 25.36 -7.78 1.89
CA ALA A 4 24.51 -8.07 3.04
C ALA A 4 23.89 -6.75 3.56
N ASN A 5 22.56 -6.66 3.48
CA ASN A 5 21.77 -5.56 4.01
C ASN A 5 21.00 -6.05 5.25
N PRO A 6 20.95 -5.28 6.36
CA PRO A 6 20.10 -5.58 7.52
C PRO A 6 18.65 -5.98 7.21
N LEU A 7 18.08 -5.50 6.10
CA LEU A 7 16.71 -5.84 5.68
C LEU A 7 16.59 -7.19 4.94
N GLY A 8 17.70 -7.89 4.66
CA GLY A 8 17.71 -9.13 3.87
C GLY A 8 17.22 -8.97 2.42
N ALA A 9 17.02 -7.73 1.97
CA ALA A 9 16.43 -7.43 0.68
C ALA A 9 17.49 -7.22 -0.41
N ASN A 10 17.29 -7.85 -1.56
CA ASN A 10 18.16 -7.75 -2.72
C ASN A 10 17.51 -6.89 -3.80
N TRP A 11 18.24 -5.90 -4.33
CA TRP A 11 17.71 -4.99 -5.36
C TRP A 11 17.24 -5.73 -6.62
N LEU A 12 17.94 -6.79 -7.02
CA LEU A 12 17.56 -7.60 -8.18
C LEU A 12 16.25 -8.34 -7.91
N THR A 13 16.09 -8.92 -6.71
CA THR A 13 14.84 -9.56 -6.27
C THR A 13 13.70 -8.55 -6.16
N ILE A 14 13.97 -7.31 -5.74
CA ILE A 14 12.97 -6.25 -5.71
C ILE A 14 12.49 -5.91 -7.13
N ILE A 15 13.42 -5.66 -8.06
CA ILE A 15 13.05 -5.27 -9.42
C ILE A 15 12.33 -6.41 -10.15
N LEU A 16 12.87 -7.63 -10.10
CA LEU A 16 12.27 -8.77 -10.81
C LEU A 16 11.03 -9.31 -10.09
N GLY A 17 11.04 -9.38 -8.77
CA GLY A 17 9.92 -9.89 -7.97
C GLY A 17 8.78 -8.88 -7.83
N LEU A 18 9.04 -7.76 -7.16
CA LEU A 18 8.02 -6.72 -6.93
C LEU A 18 7.68 -5.97 -8.23
N GLY A 19 8.72 -5.55 -8.96
CA GLY A 19 8.57 -4.70 -10.14
C GLY A 19 8.03 -5.43 -11.37
N PHE A 20 8.57 -6.60 -11.71
CA PHE A 20 8.17 -7.36 -12.89
C PHE A 20 7.04 -8.36 -12.57
N VAL A 21 7.25 -9.33 -11.67
CA VAL A 21 6.26 -10.39 -11.44
C VAL A 21 4.98 -9.87 -10.78
N LEU A 22 5.10 -9.24 -9.61
CA LEU A 22 3.92 -8.82 -8.83
C LEU A 22 3.15 -7.67 -9.47
N SER A 23 3.84 -6.71 -10.09
CA SER A 23 3.18 -5.60 -10.79
C SER A 23 2.30 -6.12 -11.93
N PHE A 24 2.81 -7.00 -12.79
CA PHE A 24 2.01 -7.61 -13.85
C PHE A 24 0.83 -8.37 -13.27
N GLY A 25 1.05 -9.21 -12.25
CA GLY A 25 -0.03 -9.93 -11.57
C GLY A 25 -1.12 -9.00 -11.04
N TYR A 26 -0.73 -7.91 -10.38
CA TYR A 26 -1.69 -6.95 -9.83
C TYR A 26 -2.51 -6.25 -10.92
N TRP A 27 -1.93 -5.86 -12.05
CA TRP A 27 -2.67 -5.13 -13.09
C TRP A 27 -3.47 -6.03 -14.03
N THR A 28 -3.02 -7.26 -14.28
CA THR A 28 -3.64 -8.15 -15.29
C THR A 28 -4.45 -9.30 -14.71
N THR A 29 -4.19 -9.69 -13.45
CA THR A 29 -4.86 -10.85 -12.82
C THR A 29 -5.67 -10.48 -11.57
N ASN A 30 -5.53 -9.27 -11.03
CA ASN A 30 -6.39 -8.83 -9.94
C ASN A 30 -7.79 -8.53 -10.44
N PHE A 31 -8.75 -9.37 -10.03
CA PHE A 31 -10.12 -9.29 -10.48
C PHE A 31 -10.79 -7.95 -10.15
N ALA A 32 -10.44 -7.30 -9.04
CA ALA A 32 -10.99 -5.99 -8.69
C ALA A 32 -10.59 -4.91 -9.71
N GLU A 33 -9.36 -4.95 -10.23
CA GLU A 33 -8.90 -4.00 -11.25
C GLU A 33 -9.45 -4.37 -12.64
N VAL A 34 -9.53 -5.67 -12.96
CA VAL A 34 -10.15 -6.15 -14.20
C VAL A 34 -11.63 -5.76 -14.26
N GLN A 35 -12.38 -5.87 -13.15
CA GLN A 35 -13.79 -5.45 -13.05
C GLN A 35 -13.97 -3.95 -13.32
N ARG A 36 -13.05 -3.10 -12.85
CA ARG A 36 -13.06 -1.66 -13.17
C ARG A 36 -12.84 -1.39 -14.65
N ALA A 37 -12.02 -2.19 -15.32
CA ALA A 37 -11.83 -2.09 -16.77
C ALA A 37 -13.05 -2.59 -17.55
N LEU A 38 -13.67 -3.70 -17.12
CA LEU A 38 -14.85 -4.29 -17.76
C LEU A 38 -16.13 -3.45 -17.59
N SER A 39 -16.24 -2.72 -16.48
CA SER A 39 -17.36 -1.79 -16.23
C SER A 39 -17.22 -0.46 -16.97
N ALA A 40 -16.13 -0.24 -17.71
CA ALA A 40 -15.93 0.99 -18.47
C ALA A 40 -16.89 1.08 -19.68
N LYS A 41 -17.37 2.29 -19.97
CA LYS A 41 -18.36 2.56 -21.03
C LYS A 41 -17.95 2.07 -22.43
N ASN A 42 -16.66 2.02 -22.73
CA ASN A 42 -16.13 1.57 -24.01
C ASN A 42 -14.65 1.15 -23.89
N LEU A 43 -14.12 0.50 -24.94
CA LEU A 43 -12.75 0.00 -24.96
C LEU A 43 -11.69 1.12 -24.80
N SER A 44 -11.95 2.32 -25.33
CA SER A 44 -11.03 3.44 -25.16
C SER A 44 -10.96 3.90 -23.69
N ALA A 45 -12.08 3.92 -22.98
CA ALA A 45 -12.13 4.23 -21.56
C ALA A 45 -11.41 3.14 -20.75
N ALA A 46 -11.70 1.87 -21.02
CA ALA A 46 -11.05 0.73 -20.36
C ALA A 46 -9.53 0.77 -20.45
N LYS A 47 -8.97 1.12 -21.64
CA LYS A 47 -7.51 1.25 -21.85
C LYS A 47 -6.91 2.47 -21.14
N ARG A 48 -7.66 3.56 -21.02
CA ARG A 48 -7.19 4.80 -20.37
C ARG A 48 -7.24 4.70 -18.84
N THR A 49 -8.15 3.92 -18.28
CA THR A 49 -8.27 3.71 -16.83
C THR A 49 -6.94 3.37 -16.15
N PRO A 50 -6.19 2.33 -16.54
CA PRO A 50 -4.92 2.02 -15.89
C PRO A 50 -3.86 3.10 -16.12
N LEU A 51 -3.81 3.71 -17.31
CA LEU A 51 -2.85 4.78 -17.61
C LEU A 51 -3.07 6.00 -16.72
N ILE A 52 -4.33 6.43 -16.55
CA ILE A 52 -4.68 7.55 -15.69
C ILE A 52 -4.51 7.18 -14.22
N ALA A 53 -4.87 5.97 -13.81
CA ALA A 53 -4.74 5.50 -12.42
C ALA A 53 -3.28 5.32 -11.99
N ALA A 54 -2.37 5.02 -12.90
CA ALA A 54 -0.95 4.86 -12.59
C ALA A 54 -0.30 6.17 -12.11
N PHE A 55 -0.66 7.32 -12.68
CA PHE A 55 -0.09 8.62 -12.31
C PHE A 55 -0.24 8.98 -10.81
N PRO A 56 -1.45 9.01 -10.23
CA PRO A 56 -1.60 9.27 -8.80
C PRO A 56 -1.01 8.14 -7.95
N LYS A 57 -1.02 6.89 -8.42
CA LYS A 57 -0.44 5.75 -7.68
C LYS A 57 1.08 5.90 -7.45
N ILE A 58 1.82 6.59 -8.32
CA ILE A 58 3.25 6.87 -8.12
C ILE A 58 3.47 7.65 -6.80
N PHE A 59 2.56 8.57 -6.46
CA PHE A 59 2.69 9.38 -5.25
C PHE A 59 2.40 8.62 -3.96
N ILE A 60 1.70 7.48 -4.04
CA ILE A 60 1.37 6.65 -2.86
C ILE A 60 2.66 6.17 -2.18
N VAL A 61 3.71 5.88 -2.94
CA VAL A 61 5.00 5.47 -2.37
C VAL A 61 5.53 6.54 -1.42
N PHE A 62 5.48 7.81 -1.79
CA PHE A 62 5.92 8.90 -0.91
C PHE A 62 4.99 9.06 0.30
N ALA A 63 3.67 8.95 0.09
CA ALA A 63 2.69 9.07 1.16
C ALA A 63 2.84 7.98 2.24
N VAL A 64 3.32 6.78 1.89
CA VAL A 64 3.53 5.67 2.84
C VAL A 64 4.97 5.65 3.39
N MET A 65 5.96 5.87 2.52
CA MET A 65 7.37 5.76 2.90
C MET A 65 7.82 6.90 3.82
N ILE A 66 7.38 8.15 3.58
CA ILE A 66 7.79 9.29 4.39
C ILE A 66 7.37 9.11 5.85
N PRO A 67 6.09 8.82 6.18
CA PRO A 67 5.71 8.54 7.55
C PRO A 67 6.46 7.35 8.16
N GLY A 68 6.70 6.28 7.40
CA GLY A 68 7.48 5.14 7.88
C GLY A 68 8.91 5.52 8.30
N LEU A 69 9.60 6.34 7.50
CA LEU A 69 10.92 6.86 7.84
C LEU A 69 10.90 7.81 9.04
N VAL A 70 9.86 8.64 9.15
CA VAL A 70 9.66 9.51 10.31
C VAL A 70 9.45 8.69 11.59
N ALA A 71 8.65 7.63 11.53
CA ALA A 71 8.42 6.71 12.65
C ALA A 71 9.72 6.04 13.10
N ALA A 72 10.58 5.63 12.16
CA ALA A 72 11.87 5.02 12.48
C ALA A 72 12.82 5.96 13.25
N VAL A 73 12.67 7.28 13.10
CA VAL A 73 13.48 8.27 13.83
C VAL A 73 12.83 8.65 15.17
N ILE A 74 11.50 8.79 15.20
CA ILE A 74 10.76 9.23 16.40
C ILE A 74 10.59 8.09 17.41
N VAL A 75 10.52 6.83 16.94
CA VAL A 75 10.33 5.64 17.77
C VAL A 75 11.55 4.72 17.62
N PRO A 76 12.62 4.94 18.41
CA PRO A 76 13.92 4.27 18.19
C PRO A 76 13.89 2.75 18.38
N GLN A 77 12.83 2.23 19.00
CA GLN A 77 12.66 0.81 19.33
C GLN A 77 11.88 0.05 18.24
N ILE A 78 11.31 0.73 17.25
CA ILE A 78 10.48 0.10 16.22
C ILE A 78 11.30 -0.86 15.36
N GLY A 79 10.87 -2.12 15.28
CA GLY A 79 11.54 -3.16 14.49
C GLY A 79 12.90 -3.59 15.03
N THR A 80 13.21 -3.27 16.29
CA THR A 80 14.39 -3.79 16.99
C THR A 80 14.13 -5.18 17.59
N PRO A 81 15.13 -6.07 17.64
CA PRO A 81 14.94 -7.43 18.18
C PRO A 81 14.50 -7.49 19.65
N ASP A 82 14.79 -6.43 20.41
CA ASP A 82 14.54 -6.33 21.84
C ASP A 82 13.19 -5.65 22.18
N SER A 83 12.39 -5.27 21.18
CA SER A 83 11.12 -4.58 21.35
C SER A 83 9.97 -5.34 20.69
N ASP A 84 8.80 -5.33 21.32
CA ASP A 84 7.56 -5.87 20.75
C ASP A 84 7.00 -5.00 19.61
N LEU A 85 7.57 -3.80 19.38
CA LEU A 85 7.11 -2.87 18.35
C LEU A 85 7.56 -3.32 16.96
N THR A 86 6.61 -3.58 16.07
CA THR A 86 6.88 -4.00 14.68
C THR A 86 6.84 -2.80 13.73
N TYR A 87 7.47 -2.92 12.55
CA TYR A 87 7.41 -1.85 11.53
C TYR A 87 5.98 -1.52 11.06
N ASN A 88 5.03 -2.45 11.22
CA ASN A 88 3.62 -2.23 10.88
C ASN A 88 2.93 -1.26 11.84
N ASP A 89 3.47 -1.07 13.05
CA ASP A 89 2.92 -0.18 14.07
C ASP A 89 3.28 1.30 13.84
N ALA A 90 4.12 1.59 12.84
CA ALA A 90 4.60 2.93 12.52
C ALA A 90 3.47 3.96 12.34
N ILE A 91 2.47 3.64 11.51
CA ILE A 91 1.36 4.56 11.23
C ILE A 91 0.46 4.76 12.45
N PRO A 92 -0.02 3.70 13.15
CA PRO A 92 -0.77 3.87 14.39
C PRO A 92 -0.04 4.69 15.46
N LEU A 93 1.26 4.44 15.67
CA LEU A 93 2.07 5.17 16.66
C LEU A 93 2.18 6.65 16.30
N LEU A 94 2.48 6.97 15.03
CA LEU A 94 2.54 8.37 14.60
C LEU A 94 1.18 9.08 14.69
N MET A 95 0.08 8.37 14.44
CA MET A 95 -1.25 8.94 14.62
C MET A 95 -1.49 9.31 16.09
N GLN A 96 -1.11 8.44 17.02
CA GLN A 96 -1.25 8.69 18.46
C GLN A 96 -0.37 9.84 18.96
N GLU A 97 0.88 9.90 18.53
CA GLU A 97 1.87 10.87 19.01
C GLU A 97 1.72 12.26 18.38
N LEU A 98 1.32 12.34 17.10
CA LEU A 98 1.38 13.60 16.34
C LEU A 98 0.01 14.26 16.08
N LEU A 99 -1.10 13.51 16.14
CA LEU A 99 -2.40 14.07 15.78
C LEU A 99 -3.15 14.61 17.00
N PRO A 100 -3.66 15.86 16.96
CA PRO A 100 -4.50 16.38 18.02
C PRO A 100 -5.87 15.68 18.03
N ASN A 101 -6.53 15.74 19.19
CA ASN A 101 -7.90 15.26 19.37
C ASN A 101 -8.83 15.90 18.32
N GLY A 102 -9.68 15.07 17.70
CA GLY A 102 -10.50 15.45 16.54
C GLY A 102 -9.88 15.00 15.22
N VAL A 103 -8.66 15.45 14.88
CA VAL A 103 -7.96 15.02 13.65
C VAL A 103 -7.58 13.54 13.75
N LEU A 104 -7.19 13.08 14.94
CA LEU A 104 -6.99 11.66 15.22
C LEU A 104 -8.23 10.82 14.87
N GLY A 105 -9.42 11.30 15.21
CA GLY A 105 -10.69 10.62 14.91
C GLY A 105 -10.98 10.52 13.41
N ILE A 106 -10.69 11.58 12.66
CA ILE A 106 -10.79 11.58 11.19
C ILE A 106 -9.82 10.57 10.59
N ALA A 107 -8.57 10.57 11.07
CA ALA A 107 -7.53 9.68 10.56
C ALA A 107 -7.85 8.20 10.83
N VAL A 108 -8.31 7.86 12.04
CA VAL A 108 -8.74 6.50 12.38
C VAL A 108 -9.95 6.08 11.55
N THR A 109 -10.93 6.98 11.38
CA THR A 109 -12.11 6.69 10.57
C THR A 109 -11.74 6.46 9.09
N GLY A 110 -10.83 7.27 8.54
CA GLY A 110 -10.30 7.09 7.20
C GLY A 110 -9.57 5.77 7.01
N LEU A 111 -8.76 5.37 7.99
CA LEU A 111 -8.07 4.08 7.99
C LEU A 111 -9.06 2.91 7.97
N LEU A 112 -10.09 2.94 8.83
CA LEU A 112 -11.13 1.91 8.86
C LEU A 112 -11.95 1.89 7.56
N ALA A 113 -12.30 3.05 7.01
CA ALA A 113 -13.01 3.15 5.74
C ALA A 113 -12.19 2.56 4.58
N ALA A 114 -10.88 2.85 4.51
CA ALA A 114 -9.99 2.29 3.51
C ALA A 114 -9.85 0.77 3.62
N PHE A 115 -9.74 0.25 4.85
CA PHE A 115 -9.72 -1.19 5.11
C PHE A 115 -11.02 -1.87 4.63
N MET A 116 -12.18 -1.31 4.98
CA MET A 116 -13.48 -1.83 4.54
C MET A 116 -13.65 -1.80 3.02
N ALA A 117 -13.19 -0.73 2.36
CA ALA A 117 -13.21 -0.64 0.90
C ALA A 117 -12.35 -1.74 0.24
N GLY A 118 -11.18 -2.04 0.80
CA GLY A 118 -10.32 -3.14 0.33
C GLY A 118 -10.98 -4.52 0.50
N MET A 119 -11.55 -4.79 1.68
CA MET A 119 -12.26 -6.05 1.95
C MET A 119 -13.47 -6.22 1.04
N ALA A 120 -14.27 -5.17 0.84
CA ALA A 120 -15.44 -5.22 -0.04
C ALA A 120 -15.05 -5.52 -1.49
N ALA A 121 -13.98 -4.89 -2.00
CA ALA A 121 -13.48 -5.15 -3.35
C ALA A 121 -13.02 -6.61 -3.52
N ASN A 122 -12.33 -7.18 -2.52
CA ASN A 122 -11.89 -8.57 -2.55
C ASN A 122 -13.06 -9.55 -2.47
N VAL A 123 -14.05 -9.31 -1.59
CA VAL A 123 -15.25 -10.15 -1.47
C VAL A 123 -16.07 -10.12 -2.76
N SER A 124 -16.27 -8.93 -3.35
CA SER A 124 -16.98 -8.80 -4.64
C SER A 124 -16.24 -9.53 -5.77
N SER A 125 -14.91 -9.50 -5.75
CA SER A 125 -14.09 -10.23 -6.72
C SER A 125 -14.29 -11.74 -6.61
N PHE A 126 -14.31 -12.30 -5.40
CA PHE A 126 -14.55 -13.73 -5.18
C PHE A 126 -15.97 -14.18 -5.52
N ASN A 127 -16.99 -13.36 -5.29
CA ASN A 127 -18.37 -13.74 -5.57
C ASN A 127 -18.73 -13.68 -7.06
N THR A 128 -17.91 -13.02 -7.88
CA THR A 128 -18.17 -12.87 -9.33
C THR A 128 -17.50 -13.97 -10.17
N VAL A 129 -16.50 -14.66 -9.62
CA VAL A 129 -15.84 -15.82 -10.24
C VAL A 129 -16.57 -17.12 -9.90
#